data_AF-W6TSX9-F1
#
_entry.id   AF-W6TSX9-F1
#
_cell.length_a   1.000
_cell.length_b   1.000
_cell.length_c   1.000
_cell.angle_alpha   90.00
_cell.angle_beta   90.00
_cell.angle_gamma   90.00
#
_symmetry.space_group_name_H-M   'P 1'
#
loop_
_entity.id
_entity.type
_entity.pdbx_description
1 polymer ?
#
loop_
_entity_poly.entity_id
_entity_poly.type
_entity_poly.pdbx_seq_one_letter_code
_entity_poly.pdbx_strand_id
1 'polypeptide(L)'
;MNKAHISELAMYWYFLSLQLDAGADSDEFLDELIETGSRLKAFLSCGRYTALNPFQASTSESVGVAVWLDDKGSIQAGELSEE
;
A
#
# COMPACT_ATOMS: atom_id res chain seq x y z
N MET A 1 1.22 5.72 15.49
CA MET A 1 1.83 5.82 14.15
C MET A 1 1.45 7.17 13.54
N ASN A 2 2.40 7.89 12.95
CA ASN A 2 2.17 9.16 12.26
C ASN A 2 1.57 8.88 10.87
N LYS A 3 0.54 9.63 10.44
CA LYS A 3 -0.10 9.45 9.12
C LYS A 3 0.91 9.58 7.97
N ALA A 4 1.90 10.47 8.09
CA ALA A 4 2.97 10.62 7.09
C ALA A 4 3.79 9.34 6.92
N HIS A 5 4.18 8.71 8.05
CA HIS A 5 4.93 7.46 8.04
C HIS A 5 4.12 6.30 7.43
N ILE A 6 2.80 6.29 7.63
CA ILE A 6 1.94 5.29 6.98
C ILE A 6 1.79 5.58 5.48
N SER A 7 1.70 6.84 5.07
CA SER A 7 1.71 7.21 3.65
C SER A 7 3.00 6.74 2.98
N GLU A 8 4.16 6.95 3.61
CA GLU A 8 5.44 6.44 3.11
C GLU A 8 5.43 4.91 2.99
N LEU A 9 4.97 4.20 4.01
CA LEU A 9 4.85 2.74 4.00
C LEU A 9 3.94 2.23 2.87
N ALA A 10 2.79 2.87 2.68
CA ALA A 10 1.80 2.53 1.67
C ALA A 10 2.32 2.78 0.25
N MET A 11 2.96 3.93 0.02
CA MET A 11 3.62 4.24 -1.25
C MET A 11 4.76 3.25 -1.51
N TYR A 12 5.56 2.91 -0.50
CA TYR A 12 6.65 1.97 -0.63
C TYR A 12 6.16 0.59 -1.05
N TRP A 13 5.17 0.05 -0.33
CA TRP A 13 4.55 -1.22 -0.69
C TRP A 13 3.97 -1.22 -2.11
N TYR A 14 3.31 -0.12 -2.51
CA TYR A 14 2.75 0.03 -3.86
C TYR A 14 3.85 -0.06 -4.92
N PHE A 15 4.96 0.67 -4.77
CA PHE A 15 6.06 0.61 -5.72
C PHE A 15 6.73 -0.78 -5.77
N LEU A 16 6.87 -1.46 -4.63
CA LEU A 16 7.33 -2.85 -4.62
C LEU A 16 6.36 -3.74 -5.41
N SER A 17 5.04 -3.61 -5.22
CA SER A 17 4.07 -4.42 -5.99
C SER A 17 4.16 -4.18 -7.50
N LEU A 18 4.39 -2.94 -7.94
CA LEU A 18 4.62 -2.63 -9.36
C LEU A 18 5.91 -3.25 -9.90
N GLN A 19 6.97 -3.31 -9.09
CA GLN A 19 8.21 -3.98 -9.48
C GLN A 19 8.03 -5.50 -9.60
N LEU A 20 7.23 -6.11 -8.71
CA LEU A 20 6.89 -7.53 -8.79
C LEU A 20 6.15 -7.82 -10.09
N ASP A 21 5.15 -7.00 -10.44
CA ASP A 21 4.41 -7.12 -11.69
C ASP A 21 5.30 -6.91 -12.93
N ALA A 22 6.35 -6.10 -12.80
CA ALA A 22 7.39 -5.90 -13.83
C ALA A 22 8.42 -7.04 -13.90
N GLY A 23 8.34 -8.05 -13.01
CA GLY A 23 9.17 -9.24 -13.01
C GLY A 23 10.33 -9.25 -12.01
N ALA A 24 10.35 -8.34 -11.03
CA ALA A 24 11.29 -8.43 -9.91
C ALA A 24 10.91 -9.60 -8.98
N ASP A 25 11.83 -10.53 -8.74
CA ASP A 25 11.53 -11.78 -8.02
C ASP A 25 12.68 -12.32 -7.14
N SER A 26 13.63 -11.47 -6.74
CA SER A 26 14.69 -11.91 -5.81
C SER A 26 14.13 -12.20 -4.42
N ASP A 27 14.75 -13.14 -3.69
CA ASP A 27 14.33 -13.49 -2.32
C ASP A 27 14.30 -12.27 -1.40
N GLU A 28 15.34 -11.41 -1.47
CA GLU A 28 15.43 -10.18 -0.67
C GLU A 28 14.28 -9.22 -0.97
N PHE A 29 13.91 -9.09 -2.24
CA PHE A 29 12.79 -8.26 -2.67
C PHE A 29 11.44 -8.83 -2.19
N LEU A 30 11.25 -10.15 -2.27
CA LEU A 30 10.03 -10.80 -1.78
C LEU A 30 9.90 -10.68 -0.26
N ASP A 31 10.99 -10.85 0.48
CA ASP A 31 11.02 -10.65 1.94
C ASP A 31 10.60 -9.23 2.31
N GLU A 32 11.14 -8.23 1.59
CA GLU A 32 10.80 -6.84 1.81
C GLU A 32 9.34 -6.51 1.47
N LEU A 33 8.81 -7.05 0.37
CA LEU A 33 7.41 -6.90 0.00
C LEU A 33 6.48 -7.53 1.07
N ILE A 34 6.83 -8.72 1.56
CA ILE A 34 6.07 -9.43 2.61
C ILE A 34 6.10 -8.66 3.94
N GLU A 35 7.27 -8.18 4.35
CA GLU A 35 7.42 -7.42 5.59
C GLU A 35 6.63 -6.12 5.54
N THR A 36 6.81 -5.36 4.46
CA THR A 36 6.12 -4.08 4.25
C THR A 36 4.61 -4.28 4.18
N GLY A 37 4.16 -5.31 3.44
CA GLY A 37 2.76 -5.70 3.35
C GLY A 37 2.16 -6.11 4.69
N SER A 38 2.89 -6.86 5.52
CA SER A 38 2.42 -7.27 6.85
C SER A 38 2.18 -6.07 7.77
N ARG A 39 3.11 -5.10 7.79
CA ARG A 39 2.98 -3.86 8.56
C ARG A 39 1.81 -3.01 8.08
N LEU A 40 1.66 -2.88 6.75
CA LEU A 40 0.57 -2.12 6.14
C LEU A 40 -0.79 -2.76 6.40
N LYS A 41 -0.91 -4.09 6.27
CA LYS A 41 -2.13 -4.84 6.56
C LYS A 41 -2.58 -4.67 8.01
N ALA A 42 -1.65 -4.67 8.97
CA ALA A 42 -1.97 -4.42 10.37
C ALA A 42 -2.57 -3.02 10.58
N PHE A 43 -1.99 -1.99 9.94
CA PHE A 43 -2.55 -0.64 9.97
C PHE A 43 -3.94 -0.58 9.33
N LEU A 44 -4.09 -1.13 8.12
CA LEU A 44 -5.36 -1.08 7.38
C LEU A 44 -6.48 -1.81 8.14
N SER A 45 -6.17 -2.95 8.76
CA SER A 45 -7.10 -3.72 9.58
C SER A 45 -7.54 -2.94 10.82
N CYS A 46 -6.60 -2.31 11.54
CA CYS A 46 -6.91 -1.49 12.72
C CYS A 46 -7.78 -0.28 12.37
N GLY A 47 -7.51 0.37 11.23
CA GLY A 47 -8.28 1.51 10.74
C GLY A 47 -9.59 1.14 10.02
N ARG A 48 -9.86 -0.16 9.80
CA ARG A 48 -11.00 -0.66 9.02
C ARG A 48 -11.11 -0.03 7.64
N TYR A 49 -9.97 0.14 6.97
CA TYR A 49 -9.92 0.69 5.62
C TYR A 49 -10.38 -0.36 4.60
N THR A 50 -11.36 0.00 3.79
CA THR A 50 -12.04 -0.87 2.81
C THR A 50 -12.15 -0.15 1.47
N ALA A 51 -12.63 -0.82 0.43
CA ALA A 51 -12.82 -0.20 -0.89
C ALA A 51 -13.73 1.05 -0.85
N LEU A 52 -14.70 1.12 0.08
CA LEU A 52 -15.60 2.26 0.24
C LEU A 52 -14.96 3.43 1.02
N ASN A 53 -13.91 3.16 1.78
CA ASN A 53 -13.18 4.15 2.56
C ASN A 53 -11.71 3.77 2.59
N PRO A 54 -10.99 3.95 1.47
CA PRO A 54 -9.59 3.57 1.37
C PRO A 54 -8.70 4.57 2.12
N PHE A 55 -7.53 4.12 2.53
CA PHE A 55 -6.48 5.01 3.02
C PHE A 55 -5.85 5.72 1.82
N GLN A 56 -5.89 7.05 1.82
CA GLN A 56 -5.21 7.87 0.81
C GLN A 56 -3.77 8.12 1.25
N ALA A 57 -2.84 7.47 0.55
CA ALA A 57 -1.40 7.70 0.69
C ALA A 57 -0.94 8.61 -0.44
N SER A 58 0.01 9.49 -0.16
CA SER A 58 0.65 10.32 -1.19
C SER A 58 2.06 10.67 -0.74
N THR A 59 2.95 10.83 -1.70
CA THR A 59 4.12 11.69 -1.52
C THR A 59 3.67 13.14 -1.66
N SER A 60 4.40 14.10 -1.08
CA SER A 60 4.01 15.52 -1.03
C SER A 60 3.77 16.18 -2.38
N GLU A 61 4.11 15.52 -3.49
CA GLU A 61 4.00 16.00 -4.86
C GLU A 61 3.26 14.97 -5.71
N SER A 62 1.96 15.21 -5.89
CA SER A 62 1.16 14.82 -7.06
C SER A 62 0.65 13.39 -7.20
N VAL A 63 1.35 12.33 -6.76
CA VAL A 63 0.83 10.95 -6.92
C VAL A 63 0.26 10.43 -5.62
N GLY A 64 -1.07 10.35 -5.58
CA GLY A 64 -1.81 9.71 -4.51
C GLY A 64 -2.28 8.31 -4.91
N VAL A 65 -2.19 7.36 -3.99
CA VAL A 65 -2.77 6.03 -4.13
C VAL A 65 -3.79 5.78 -3.03
N ALA A 66 -4.93 5.22 -3.40
CA ALA A 66 -5.87 4.62 -2.48
C ALA A 66 -5.38 3.21 -2.15
N VAL A 67 -5.30 2.87 -0.86
CA VAL A 67 -4.95 1.52 -0.40
C VAL A 67 -5.99 1.02 0.59
N TRP A 68 -6.44 -0.23 0.45
CA TRP A 68 -7.47 -0.83 1.30
C TRP A 68 -7.31 -2.33 1.45
N LEU A 69 -8.11 -2.95 2.33
CA LEU A 69 -8.27 -4.39 2.39
C LEU A 69 -9.53 -4.84 1.64
N ASP A 70 -9.41 -5.88 0.83
CA ASP A 70 -10.56 -6.57 0.24
C ASP A 70 -11.29 -7.46 1.27
N ASP A 71 -12.34 -8.14 0.83
CA ASP A 71 -13.15 -9.06 1.64
C ASP A 71 -12.38 -10.31 2.11
N LYS A 72 -11.24 -10.61 1.49
CA LYS A 72 -10.31 -11.69 1.87
C LYS A 72 -9.17 -11.20 2.76
N GLY A 73 -9.11 -9.89 3.05
CA GLY A 73 -8.04 -9.26 3.80
C GLY A 73 -6.72 -9.15 3.03
N SER A 74 -6.76 -9.18 1.70
CA SER A 74 -5.63 -8.85 0.84
C SER A 74 -5.53 -7.34 0.67
N ILE A 75 -4.31 -6.81 0.61
CA ILE A 75 -4.09 -5.40 0.32
C ILE A 75 -4.41 -5.17 -1.16
N GLN A 76 -5.18 -4.14 -1.44
CA GLN A 76 -5.48 -3.66 -2.77
C GLN A 76 -5.07 -2.19 -2.86
N ALA A 77 -4.65 -1.76 -4.05
CA ALA A 77 -4.31 -0.38 -4.32
C ALA A 77 -4.87 0.08 -5.67
N GLY A 78 -5.10 1.39 -5.78
CA GLY A 78 -5.51 2.03 -7.02
C GLY A 78 -5.06 3.49 -7.02
N GLU A 79 -4.67 3.99 -8.18
CA GLU A 79 -4.28 5.38 -8.34
C GLU A 79 -5.48 6.30 -8.07
N LEU A 80 -5.26 7.38 -7.34
CA LEU A 80 -6.25 8.44 -7.21
C LEU A 80 -6.21 9.25 -8.50
N SER A 81 -7.24 9.13 -9.33
CA SER A 81 -7.39 10.00 -10.50
C SER A 81 -7.61 11.44 -10.03
N GLU A 82 -6.87 12.38 -10.60
CA GLU A 82 -7.22 13.80 -10.52
C GLU A 82 -8.51 14.00 -11.33
N GLU A 83 -9.64 14.26 -10.66
CA GLU A 83 -10.81 14.87 -11.28
C GLU A 83 -10.63 16.38 -11.43
#